data_AF-A0A261A162-F1
#
_entry.id   AF-A0A261A162-F1
#
_cell.length_a   1.000
_cell.length_b   1.000
_cell.length_c   1.000
_cell.angle_alpha   90.00
_cell.angle_beta   90.00
_cell.angle_gamma   90.00
#
_symmetry.space_group_name_H-M   'P 1'
#
loop_
_entity.id
_entity.type
_entity.pdbx_description
1 polymer ?
#
loop_
_entity_poly.entity_id
_entity_poly.type
_entity_poly.pdbx_seq_one_letter_code
_entity_poly.pdbx_strand_id
1 'polypeptide(L)'
;MDLSVFSSFLKITQTIGTCIANPLNLFLIYLICTKSPKKIGNYKYLMIYVSFYEILFSVIAIVTEPLLHSFTTRVIVIVKAKGSMFSREICSILDCKYKLSSLMCAMYGSSMNVFALHFLYRYVSLFPKARRVFDGMRIIFWLLIPQVYGVVWLVTYYLVFRETPEYTEFIRKAILENLDINVDDVVY
;
A
#
# COMPACT_ATOMS: atom_id res chain seq x y z
N MET A 1 -7.28 6.70 26.40
CA MET A 1 -7.48 5.38 25.74
C MET A 1 -6.12 4.72 25.70
N ASP A 2 -5.98 3.55 26.29
CA ASP A 2 -4.69 2.85 26.31
C ASP A 2 -4.22 2.58 24.88
N LEU A 3 -2.98 2.98 24.61
CA LEU A 3 -2.37 2.88 23.29
C LEU A 3 -2.28 1.43 22.80
N SER A 4 -2.17 0.48 23.73
CA SER A 4 -2.24 -0.96 23.48
C SER A 4 -3.61 -1.41 22.96
N VAL A 5 -4.69 -0.88 23.54
CA VAL A 5 -6.08 -1.16 23.13
C VAL A 5 -6.34 -0.57 21.75
N PHE A 6 -5.88 0.66 21.50
CA PHE A 6 -6.02 1.31 20.19
C PHE A 6 -5.23 0.58 19.10
N SER A 7 -3.97 0.20 19.36
CA SER A 7 -3.17 -0.58 18.41
C SER A 7 -3.80 -1.95 18.12
N SER A 8 -4.33 -2.62 19.15
CA SER A 8 -5.03 -3.90 18.99
C SER A 8 -6.30 -3.75 18.14
N PHE A 9 -7.08 -2.69 18.39
CA PHE A 9 -8.25 -2.35 17.59
C PHE A 9 -7.89 -2.16 16.11
N LEU A 10 -6.86 -1.36 15.81
CA LEU A 10 -6.41 -1.13 14.43
C LEU A 10 -6.01 -2.44 13.73
N LYS A 11 -5.26 -3.32 14.40
CA LYS A 11 -4.87 -4.63 13.86
C LYS A 11 -6.07 -5.54 13.58
N ILE A 12 -7.04 -5.58 14.51
CA ILE A 12 -8.27 -6.36 14.34
C ILE A 12 -9.05 -5.84 13.13
N THR A 13 -9.25 -4.51 13.04
CA THR A 13 -9.94 -3.88 11.90
C THR A 13 -9.23 -4.16 10.57
N GLN A 14 -7.91 -4.01 10.52
CA GLN A 14 -7.07 -4.32 9.35
C GLN A 14 -7.25 -5.78 8.90
N THR A 15 -7.25 -6.71 9.86
CA THR A 15 -7.35 -8.15 9.61
C THR A 15 -8.74 -8.49 9.05
N ILE A 16 -9.80 -8.02 9.72
CA ILE A 16 -11.19 -8.23 9.27
C ILE A 16 -11.38 -7.63 7.87
N GLY A 17 -10.91 -6.40 7.65
CA GLY A 17 -11.02 -5.72 6.36
C GLY A 17 -10.35 -6.52 5.24
N THR A 18 -9.16 -7.05 5.49
CA THR A 18 -8.43 -7.86 4.50
C THR A 18 -9.10 -9.21 4.22
N CYS A 19 -9.58 -9.89 5.28
CA CYS A 19 -10.33 -11.15 5.16
C CYS A 19 -11.63 -10.99 4.35
N ILE A 20 -12.21 -9.79 4.32
CA ILE A 20 -13.38 -9.48 3.49
C ILE A 20 -12.95 -9.05 2.08
N ALA A 21 -11.99 -8.12 1.99
CA ALA A 21 -11.58 -7.50 0.73
C ALA A 21 -10.92 -8.49 -0.25
N ASN A 22 -10.08 -9.41 0.23
CA ASN A 22 -9.35 -10.32 -0.64
C ASN A 22 -10.26 -11.34 -1.34
N PRO A 23 -11.16 -12.05 -0.63
CA PRO A 23 -12.11 -12.92 -1.28
C PRO A 23 -13.02 -12.18 -2.27
N LEU A 24 -13.47 -10.97 -1.93
CA LEU A 24 -14.31 -10.16 -2.82
C LEU A 24 -13.56 -9.74 -4.09
N ASN A 25 -12.31 -9.29 -3.97
CA ASN A 25 -11.49 -8.93 -5.14
C ASN A 25 -11.13 -10.16 -5.99
N LEU A 26 -10.85 -11.31 -5.38
CA LEU A 26 -10.65 -12.57 -6.11
C LEU A 26 -11.92 -13.02 -6.83
N PHE A 27 -13.07 -12.93 -6.16
CA PHE A 27 -14.36 -13.25 -6.76
C PHE A 27 -14.69 -12.29 -7.91
N LEU A 28 -14.38 -11.00 -7.77
CA LEU A 28 -14.54 -10.01 -8.82
C LEU A 28 -13.67 -10.36 -10.05
N ILE A 29 -12.39 -10.70 -9.83
CA ILE A 29 -11.50 -11.17 -10.90
C ILE A 29 -12.10 -12.41 -11.59
N TYR A 30 -12.58 -13.38 -10.83
CA TYR A 30 -13.24 -14.57 -11.35
C TYR A 30 -14.46 -14.23 -12.23
N LEU A 31 -15.34 -13.34 -11.78
CA LEU A 31 -16.50 -12.89 -12.55
C LEU A 31 -16.10 -12.14 -13.83
N ILE A 32 -15.06 -11.31 -13.76
CA ILE A 32 -14.58 -10.57 -14.94
C ILE A 32 -14.04 -11.55 -15.99
N CYS A 33 -13.29 -12.57 -15.58
CA CYS A 33 -12.73 -13.55 -16.50
C CYS A 33 -13.80 -14.47 -17.12
N THR A 34 -14.83 -14.86 -16.37
CA THR A 34 -15.79 -15.90 -16.80
C THR A 34 -17.14 -15.36 -17.29
N LYS A 35 -17.62 -14.24 -16.76
CA LYS A 35 -18.99 -13.73 -16.98
C LYS A 35 -19.04 -12.34 -17.61
N SER A 36 -17.92 -11.66 -17.81
CA SER A 36 -17.91 -10.30 -18.36
C SER A 36 -18.44 -10.23 -19.80
N PRO A 37 -19.47 -9.42 -20.10
CA PRO A 37 -19.98 -9.26 -21.45
C PRO A 37 -19.00 -8.48 -22.34
N LYS A 38 -19.00 -8.77 -23.64
CA LYS A 38 -18.08 -8.15 -24.63
C LYS A 38 -18.20 -6.62 -24.70
N LYS A 39 -19.37 -6.05 -24.37
CA LYS A 39 -19.63 -4.60 -24.34
C LYS A 39 -18.73 -3.81 -23.37
N ILE A 40 -18.21 -4.47 -22.32
CA ILE A 40 -17.29 -3.85 -21.35
C ILE A 40 -15.96 -3.46 -22.01
N GLY A 41 -15.53 -4.19 -23.05
CA GLY A 41 -14.28 -3.90 -23.76
C GLY A 41 -13.07 -3.90 -22.83
N ASN A 42 -12.14 -2.95 -23.00
CA ASN A 42 -10.87 -2.91 -22.27
C ASN A 42 -11.01 -2.51 -20.79
N TYR A 43 -12.17 -2.01 -20.38
CA TYR A 43 -12.45 -1.66 -18.98
C TYR A 43 -12.25 -2.85 -18.04
N LYS A 44 -12.47 -4.08 -18.53
CA LYS A 44 -12.25 -5.30 -17.77
C LYS A 44 -10.81 -5.46 -17.28
N TYR A 45 -9.83 -5.05 -18.09
CA TYR A 45 -8.41 -5.15 -17.74
C TYR A 45 -8.06 -4.13 -16.65
N LEU A 46 -8.66 -2.93 -16.71
CA LEU A 46 -8.51 -1.92 -15.67
C LEU A 46 -9.12 -2.39 -14.34
N MET A 47 -10.30 -3.02 -14.36
CA MET A 47 -10.91 -3.58 -13.15
C MET A 47 -10.08 -4.73 -12.56
N ILE A 48 -9.56 -5.65 -13.38
CA ILE A 48 -8.64 -6.72 -12.93
C ILE A 48 -7.39 -6.11 -12.29
N TYR A 49 -6.82 -5.08 -12.92
CA TYR A 49 -5.65 -4.38 -12.41
C TYR A 49 -5.91 -3.75 -11.03
N VAL A 50 -7.03 -3.03 -10.86
CA VAL A 50 -7.41 -2.46 -9.55
C VAL A 50 -7.60 -3.56 -8.51
N SER A 51 -8.31 -4.64 -8.83
CA SER A 51 -8.51 -5.75 -7.88
C SER A 51 -7.21 -6.45 -7.49
N PHE A 52 -6.30 -6.66 -8.44
CA PHE A 52 -4.98 -7.22 -8.14
C PHE A 52 -4.16 -6.28 -7.27
N TYR A 53 -4.21 -4.98 -7.55
CA TYR A 53 -3.54 -3.95 -6.77
C TYR A 53 -4.03 -3.91 -5.31
N GLU A 54 -5.34 -3.95 -5.09
CA GLU A 54 -5.97 -3.99 -3.76
C GLU A 54 -5.57 -5.24 -2.96
N ILE A 55 -5.53 -6.42 -3.61
CA ILE A 55 -5.08 -7.66 -2.98
C ILE A 55 -3.60 -7.55 -2.56
N LEU A 56 -2.75 -7.04 -3.46
CA LEU A 56 -1.33 -6.87 -3.16
C LEU A 56 -1.13 -5.89 -1.99
N PHE A 57 -1.85 -4.77 -2.01
CA PHE A 57 -1.79 -3.74 -0.98
C PHE A 57 -2.23 -4.29 0.39
N SER A 58 -3.34 -5.03 0.44
CA SER A 58 -3.84 -5.58 1.70
C SER A 58 -2.92 -6.65 2.28
N VAL A 59 -2.31 -7.49 1.44
CA VAL A 59 -1.34 -8.51 1.87
C VAL A 59 -0.12 -7.86 2.49
N ILE A 60 0.45 -6.86 1.81
CA ILE A 60 1.61 -6.17 2.34
C ILE A 60 1.22 -5.42 3.63
N ALA A 61 -0.01 -4.91 3.75
CA ALA A 61 -0.50 -4.19 4.95
C ALA A 61 -0.51 -5.06 6.19
N ILE A 62 -0.99 -6.30 6.05
CA ILE A 62 -0.92 -7.29 7.13
C ILE A 62 0.53 -7.62 7.49
N VAL A 63 1.41 -7.76 6.50
CA VAL A 63 2.81 -8.15 6.77
C VAL A 63 3.60 -7.02 7.44
N THR A 64 3.38 -5.77 7.02
CA THR A 64 4.09 -4.60 7.60
C THR A 64 3.55 -4.15 8.94
N GLU A 65 2.24 -4.33 9.21
CA GLU A 65 1.58 -3.77 10.40
C GLU A 65 2.01 -2.32 10.72
N PRO A 66 1.87 -1.36 9.76
CA PRO A 66 2.48 -0.05 9.90
C PRO A 66 1.76 0.76 10.99
N LEU A 67 2.53 1.30 11.93
CA LEU A 67 2.02 2.21 12.96
C LEU A 67 2.36 3.64 12.58
N LEU A 68 1.34 4.42 12.22
CA LEU A 68 1.50 5.84 11.94
C LEU A 68 1.47 6.62 13.25
N HIS A 69 2.59 7.27 13.58
CA HIS A 69 2.67 8.17 14.71
C HIS A 69 2.99 9.58 14.22
N SER A 70 2.10 10.53 14.49
CA SER A 70 2.35 11.94 14.19
C SER A 70 3.03 12.57 15.40
N PHE A 71 4.27 13.03 15.21
CA PHE A 71 5.04 13.72 16.24
C PHE A 71 5.40 15.12 15.75
N THR A 72 4.95 16.13 16.49
CA THR A 72 5.13 17.56 16.16
C THR A 72 4.63 17.90 14.75
N THR A 73 5.53 18.12 13.78
CA THR A 73 5.21 18.46 12.38
C THR A 73 5.50 17.31 11.40
N ARG A 74 5.80 16.11 11.90
CA ARG A 74 6.22 14.96 11.09
C ARG A 74 5.34 13.74 11.37
N VAL A 75 5.08 12.97 10.32
CA VAL A 75 4.43 11.65 10.41
C VAL A 75 5.52 10.59 10.27
N ILE A 76 5.61 9.70 11.25
CA ILE A 76 6.57 8.61 11.30
C ILE A 76 5.82 7.30 11.06
N VAL A 77 6.34 6.49 10.14
CA VAL A 77 5.78 5.17 9.83
C VAL A 77 6.61 4.13 10.56
N ILE A 78 6.14 3.65 11.70
CA ILE A 78 6.88 2.72 12.54
C ILE A 78 6.45 1.29 12.23
N VAL A 79 7.42 0.43 11.92
CA VAL A 79 7.21 -1.00 11.73
C VAL A 79 7.92 -1.77 12.84
N LYS A 80 7.17 -2.58 13.60
CA LYS A 80 7.73 -3.40 14.68
C LYS A 80 8.63 -4.50 14.12
N ALA A 81 9.91 -4.51 14.49
CA ALA A 81 10.86 -5.51 14.00
C ALA A 81 10.66 -6.88 14.66
N LYS A 82 10.27 -6.91 15.94
CA LYS A 82 10.21 -8.12 16.77
C LYS A 82 8.80 -8.75 16.83
N GLY A 83 8.68 -10.06 16.62
CA GLY A 83 7.46 -10.84 16.91
C GLY A 83 6.41 -10.99 15.78
N SER A 84 6.77 -10.80 14.50
CA SER A 84 5.84 -10.99 13.38
C SER A 84 5.63 -12.47 13.02
N MET A 85 4.48 -12.80 12.42
CA MET A 85 4.00 -14.16 12.11
C MET A 85 4.84 -15.00 11.12
N PHE A 86 5.94 -14.48 10.58
CA PHE A 86 6.78 -15.20 9.60
C PHE A 86 8.13 -15.61 10.20
N SER A 87 8.54 -16.86 9.95
CA SER A 87 9.70 -17.50 10.55
C SER A 87 11.03 -16.79 10.20
N ARG A 88 11.97 -16.88 11.15
CA ARG A 88 13.33 -16.29 11.11
C ARG A 88 14.15 -16.61 9.85
N GLU A 89 13.80 -17.64 9.08
CA GLU A 89 14.59 -18.11 7.94
C GLU A 89 14.26 -17.39 6.61
N ILE A 90 13.08 -16.79 6.47
CA ILE A 90 12.70 -16.02 5.25
C ILE A 90 13.03 -14.52 5.42
N CYS A 91 13.27 -14.07 6.64
CA CYS A 91 13.44 -12.66 6.98
C CYS A 91 14.79 -12.42 7.70
N SER A 92 15.77 -11.86 6.99
CA SER A 92 16.72 -10.94 7.64
C SER A 92 15.91 -9.72 8.11
N ILE A 93 15.44 -9.77 9.36
CA ILE A 93 14.26 -9.08 9.88
C ILE A 93 14.25 -7.56 9.64
N LEU A 94 15.41 -6.90 9.73
CA LEU A 94 15.52 -5.44 9.63
C LEU A 94 15.46 -4.95 8.17
N ASP A 95 16.31 -5.48 7.30
CA ASP A 95 16.38 -5.09 5.88
C ASP A 95 15.09 -5.38 5.12
N CYS A 96 14.44 -6.51 5.41
CA CYS A 96 13.19 -6.87 4.74
C CYS A 96 12.03 -5.97 5.18
N LYS A 97 11.94 -5.67 6.49
CA LYS A 97 10.87 -4.80 7.03
C LYS A 97 11.04 -3.35 6.59
N TYR A 98 12.28 -2.86 6.50
CA TYR A 98 12.56 -1.54 5.92
C TYR A 98 12.09 -1.46 4.47
N LYS A 99 12.47 -2.43 3.64
CA LYS A 99 12.03 -2.52 2.24
C LYS A 99 10.52 -2.61 2.14
N LEU A 100 9.88 -3.39 3.00
CA LEU A 100 8.43 -3.55 2.99
C LEU A 100 7.69 -2.28 3.45
N SER A 101 8.21 -1.56 4.46
CA SER A 101 7.71 -0.25 4.88
C SER A 101 7.78 0.77 3.75
N SER A 102 8.93 0.82 3.05
CA SER A 102 9.13 1.69 1.88
C SER A 102 8.15 1.37 0.75
N LEU A 103 7.91 0.07 0.50
CA LEU A 103 6.98 -0.39 -0.51
C LEU A 103 5.54 0.02 -0.15
N MET A 104 5.20 -0.01 1.14
CA MET A 104 3.88 0.40 1.59
C MET A 104 3.61 1.88 1.46
N CYS A 105 4.59 2.71 1.78
CA CYS A 105 4.51 4.14 1.52
C CYS A 105 4.34 4.40 0.01
N ALA A 106 5.10 3.69 -0.83
CA ALA A 106 5.02 3.81 -2.28
C ALA A 106 3.66 3.37 -2.86
N MET A 107 3.11 2.27 -2.34
CA MET A 107 1.78 1.79 -2.74
C MET A 107 0.66 2.68 -2.22
N TYR A 108 0.79 3.23 -1.02
CA TYR A 108 -0.18 4.21 -0.54
C TYR A 108 -0.19 5.43 -1.47
N GLY A 109 0.99 5.96 -1.84
CA GLY A 109 1.12 7.09 -2.76
C GLY A 109 0.60 6.81 -4.18
N SER A 110 0.80 5.59 -4.71
CA SER A 110 0.33 5.23 -6.05
C SER A 110 -1.13 4.81 -6.11
N SER A 111 -1.74 4.39 -4.99
CA SER A 111 -3.17 4.00 -4.93
C SER A 111 -4.11 5.10 -5.41
N MET A 112 -3.82 6.36 -5.05
CA MET A 112 -4.61 7.51 -5.48
C MET A 112 -4.60 7.67 -7.00
N ASN A 113 -3.47 7.39 -7.65
CA ASN A 113 -3.36 7.43 -9.10
C ASN A 113 -4.03 6.24 -9.78
N VAL A 114 -4.07 5.08 -9.14
CA VAL A 114 -4.84 3.92 -9.62
C VAL A 114 -6.33 4.26 -9.66
N PHE A 115 -6.87 4.86 -8.61
CA PHE A 115 -8.26 5.32 -8.59
C PHE A 115 -8.51 6.47 -9.57
N ALA A 116 -7.59 7.44 -9.67
CA ALA A 116 -7.69 8.52 -10.64
C ALA A 116 -7.74 7.98 -12.08
N LEU A 117 -6.92 6.99 -12.42
CA LEU A 117 -6.95 6.32 -13.71
C LEU A 117 -8.29 5.62 -13.96
N HIS A 118 -8.86 5.00 -12.93
CA HIS A 118 -10.17 4.35 -13.01
C HIS A 118 -11.29 5.36 -13.31
N PHE A 119 -11.30 6.52 -12.64
CA PHE A 119 -12.23 7.61 -12.94
C PHE A 119 -11.99 8.25 -14.31
N LEU A 120 -10.73 8.45 -14.69
CA LEU A 120 -10.34 8.99 -15.98
C LEU A 120 -10.86 8.10 -17.12
N TYR A 121 -10.69 6.78 -17.00
CA TYR A 121 -11.23 5.85 -17.98
C TYR A 121 -12.75 5.99 -18.11
N ARG A 122 -13.48 6.02 -16.97
CA ARG A 122 -14.94 6.18 -16.96
C ARG A 122 -15.37 7.46 -17.66
N TYR A 123 -14.70 8.57 -17.37
CA TYR A 123 -14.97 9.85 -18.00
C TYR A 123 -14.70 9.82 -19.52
N VAL A 124 -13.53 9.35 -19.94
CA VAL A 124 -13.15 9.30 -21.37
C VAL A 124 -14.03 8.34 -22.16
N SER A 125 -14.56 7.28 -21.52
CA SER A 125 -15.45 6.32 -22.17
C SER A 125 -16.79 6.92 -22.62
N LEU A 126 -17.18 8.09 -22.08
CA LEU A 126 -18.36 8.85 -22.51
C LEU A 126 -18.19 9.44 -23.92
N PHE A 127 -16.94 9.62 -24.38
CA PHE A 127 -16.62 10.26 -25.65
C PHE A 127 -16.02 9.24 -26.63
N PRO A 128 -16.77 8.80 -27.67
CA PRO A 128 -16.33 7.74 -28.58
C PRO A 128 -14.99 8.01 -29.28
N LYS A 129 -14.75 9.28 -29.65
CA LYS A 129 -13.49 9.69 -30.30
C LYS A 129 -12.28 9.56 -29.36
N ALA A 130 -12.47 9.87 -28.08
CA ALA A 130 -11.42 9.89 -27.07
C ALA A 130 -11.19 8.50 -26.47
N ARG A 131 -12.20 7.62 -26.40
CA ARG A 131 -12.07 6.21 -25.96
C ARG A 131 -10.93 5.46 -26.67
N ARG A 132 -10.61 5.83 -27.91
CA ARG A 132 -9.50 5.28 -28.71
C ARG A 132 -8.11 5.39 -28.05
N VAL A 133 -7.94 6.25 -27.04
CA VAL A 133 -6.69 6.33 -26.26
C VAL A 133 -6.50 5.13 -25.33
N PHE A 134 -7.57 4.39 -25.00
CA PHE A 134 -7.55 3.18 -24.18
C PHE A 134 -7.76 1.89 -24.99
N ASP A 135 -7.72 1.98 -26.33
CA ASP A 135 -7.96 0.83 -27.20
C ASP A 135 -6.71 -0.07 -27.37
N GLY A 136 -6.94 -1.39 -27.31
CA GLY A 136 -5.92 -2.41 -27.48
C GLY A 136 -4.79 -2.29 -26.46
N MET A 137 -3.55 -2.37 -26.94
CA MET A 137 -2.34 -2.32 -26.12
C MET A 137 -2.10 -0.94 -25.47
N ARG A 138 -2.80 0.11 -25.92
CA ARG A 138 -2.62 1.47 -25.36
C ARG A 138 -3.04 1.55 -23.90
N ILE A 139 -3.95 0.69 -23.45
CA ILE A 139 -4.33 0.64 -22.03
C ILE A 139 -3.13 0.31 -21.14
N ILE A 140 -2.17 -0.49 -21.61
CA ILE A 140 -0.98 -0.87 -20.84
C ILE A 140 -0.14 0.37 -20.51
N PHE A 141 0.01 1.30 -21.47
CA PHE A 141 0.71 2.57 -21.22
C PHE A 141 0.08 3.34 -20.05
N TRP A 142 -1.25 3.40 -19.99
CA TRP A 142 -1.95 4.05 -18.88
C TRP A 142 -1.79 3.32 -17.55
N LEU A 143 -1.80 1.97 -17.56
CA LEU A 143 -1.58 1.16 -16.37
C LEU A 143 -0.17 1.31 -15.79
N LEU A 144 0.82 1.72 -16.59
CA LEU A 144 2.18 1.99 -16.13
C LEU A 144 2.33 3.33 -15.40
N ILE A 145 1.48 4.31 -15.68
CA ILE A 145 1.59 5.65 -15.08
C ILE A 145 1.53 5.62 -13.55
N PRO A 146 0.56 4.93 -12.90
CA PRO A 146 0.56 4.80 -11.44
C PRO A 146 1.82 4.10 -10.89
N GLN A 147 2.39 3.16 -11.65
CA GLN A 147 3.59 2.42 -11.24
C GLN A 147 4.83 3.31 -11.24
N VAL A 148 4.98 4.16 -12.27
CA VAL A 148 6.05 5.17 -12.32
C VAL A 148 5.96 6.09 -11.11
N TYR A 149 4.76 6.51 -10.73
CA TYR A 149 4.58 7.33 -9.52
C TYR A 149 4.93 6.56 -8.23
N GLY A 150 4.62 5.27 -8.16
CA GLY A 150 5.07 4.39 -7.07
C GLY A 150 6.59 4.35 -6.97
N VAL A 151 7.31 4.28 -8.09
CA VAL A 151 8.78 4.33 -8.11
C VAL A 151 9.30 5.70 -7.63
N VAL A 152 8.66 6.80 -8.04
CA VAL A 152 9.03 8.14 -7.55
C VAL A 152 8.88 8.23 -6.02
N TRP A 153 7.79 7.71 -5.47
CA TRP A 153 7.61 7.63 -4.01
C TRP A 153 8.66 6.76 -3.34
N LEU A 154 8.98 5.61 -3.92
CA LEU A 154 10.00 4.71 -3.42
C LEU A 154 11.37 5.42 -3.36
N VAL A 155 11.78 6.08 -4.44
CA VAL A 155 13.02 6.86 -4.52
C VAL A 155 13.01 7.99 -3.48
N THR A 156 11.87 8.66 -3.31
CA THR A 156 11.72 9.73 -2.31
C THR A 156 11.92 9.18 -0.89
N TYR A 157 11.37 7.99 -0.59
CA TYR A 157 11.59 7.31 0.67
C TYR A 157 13.08 7.04 0.93
N TYR A 158 13.80 6.46 -0.04
CA TYR A 158 15.22 6.14 0.12
C TYR A 158 16.15 7.36 0.17
N LEU A 159 15.79 8.47 -0.48
CA LEU A 159 16.65 9.67 -0.52
C LEU A 159 16.35 10.66 0.60
N VAL A 160 15.07 10.85 0.95
CA VAL A 160 14.61 11.90 1.88
C VAL A 160 14.28 11.33 3.25
N PHE A 161 13.65 10.16 3.30
CA PHE A 161 13.16 9.55 4.54
C PHE A 161 14.09 8.45 5.08
N ARG A 162 15.34 8.43 4.63
CA ARG A 162 16.34 7.47 5.11
C ARG A 162 16.57 7.65 6.62
N GLU A 163 16.64 6.53 7.33
CA GLU A 163 17.05 6.51 8.73
C GLU A 163 18.44 7.15 8.89
N THR A 164 18.53 8.13 9.78
CA THR A 164 19.79 8.80 10.14
C THR A 164 19.98 8.72 11.65
N PRO A 165 21.21 8.54 12.16
CA PRO A 165 21.45 8.43 13.60
C PRO A 165 20.92 9.63 14.38
N GLU A 166 21.04 10.83 13.82
CA GLU A 166 20.54 12.07 14.39
C GLU A 166 19.00 12.07 14.54
N TYR A 167 18.30 11.56 13.52
CA TYR A 167 16.84 11.47 13.55
C TYR A 167 16.36 10.34 14.48
N THR A 168 17.07 9.20 14.52
CA THR A 168 16.81 8.11 15.48
C THR A 168 16.87 8.64 16.91
N GLU A 169 17.88 9.45 17.24
CA GLU A 169 18.03 10.01 18.59
C GLU A 169 16.98 11.08 18.89
N PHE A 170 16.61 11.90 17.89
CA PHE A 170 15.52 12.87 18.01
C PHE A 170 14.17 12.21 18.35
N ILE A 171 13.86 11.07 17.73
CA ILE A 171 12.60 10.35 17.95
C ILE A 171 12.67 9.38 19.14
N ARG A 172 13.85 9.05 19.67
CA ARG A 172 14.05 8.07 20.76
C ARG A 172 13.21 8.38 21.99
N LYS A 173 13.31 9.61 22.50
CA LYS A 173 12.53 10.04 23.67
C LYS A 173 11.03 10.06 23.37
N ALA A 174 10.65 10.58 22.20
CA ALA A 174 9.25 10.70 21.80
C ALA A 174 8.55 9.34 21.64
N ILE A 175 9.22 8.36 21.03
CA ILE A 175 8.69 7.01 20.84
C ILE A 175 8.61 6.28 22.18
N LEU A 176 9.61 6.44 23.05
CA LEU A 176 9.59 5.82 24.37
C LEU A 176 8.48 6.40 25.25
N GLU A 177 8.35 7.73 25.30
CA GLU A 177 7.34 8.41 26.13
C GLU A 177 5.90 8.22 25.63
N ASN A 178 5.68 8.24 24.31
CA ASN A 178 4.32 8.17 23.75
C ASN A 178 3.88 6.75 23.39
N LEU A 179 4.82 5.86 23.05
CA LEU A 179 4.51 4.53 22.53
C LEU A 179 4.98 3.39 23.44
N ASP A 180 5.82 3.65 24.44
CA ASP A 180 6.50 2.65 25.28
C ASP A 180 7.22 1.57 24.44
N ILE A 181 7.82 2.01 23.33
CA ILE A 181 8.56 1.15 22.40
C ILE A 181 10.02 1.58 22.40
N ASN A 182 10.93 0.60 22.48
CA ASN A 182 12.34 0.87 22.26
C ASN A 182 12.60 1.09 20.76
N VAL A 183 13.28 2.19 20.42
CA VAL A 183 13.63 2.52 19.03
C VAL A 183 14.50 1.45 18.39
N ASP A 184 15.31 0.73 19.17
CA ASP A 184 16.15 -0.34 18.67
C ASP A 184 15.34 -1.59 18.22
N ASP A 185 14.04 -1.67 18.57
CA ASP A 185 13.12 -2.75 18.18
C ASP A 185 12.21 -2.37 16.98
N VAL A 186 12.41 -1.21 16.35
CA VAL A 186 11.57 -0.72 15.25
C VAL A 186 12.40 -0.20 14.07
N VAL A 187 11.75 -0.18 12.91
CA VAL A 187 12.24 0.38 11.66
C VAL A 187 11.27 1.48 11.23
N TYR A 188 11.77 2.58 10.66
CA TYR A 188 10.91 3.71 10.27
C TYR A 188 11.26 4.36 8.92
#